data_AF-A0A1D8S6H6-F1
#
_entry.id   AF-A0A1D8S6H6-F1
#
_cell.length_a   1.000
_cell.length_b   1.000
_cell.length_c   1.000
_cell.angle_alpha   90.00
_cell.angle_beta   90.00
_cell.angle_gamma   90.00
#
_symmetry.space_group_name_H-M   'P 1'
#
loop_
_entity.id
_entity.type
_entity.pdbx_description
1 polymer ?
#
loop_
_entity_poly.entity_id
_entity_poly.type
_entity_poly.pdbx_seq_one_letter_code
_entity_poly.pdbx_strand_id
1 'polypeptide(L)'
;MTDGDVYAVASGKGGVGKTTTAINLGAAFVEAGQSVVVVDVDLGMANLADLLDVPSSGPTLHDVLAGEAEIEATITDAGEFDVVLGSRDLAAFGQADPAGLGAVIETLRTQYDVVVLDGGGGLSHDVTVPLGLADGVVLVSTPTEAAITNAVKTRDLVDRLGEIEGVLVTRTGGAGEQTPEAVAERIGAPLLGSVPEDGAVQMSEREGTPLVTIDRESPAAQAYREVAYGLLDEPLPRTWGDSSPDQTVDSETKQPGKPAEHPQSGIAATIESVEESNGTASNGGSTASQPETEENEANDRSILSRLTGGLLG
;
A
#
# COMPACT_ATOMS: atom_id res chain seq x y z
N MET A 1 -9.42 -6.80 -23.86
CA MET A 1 -8.94 -6.93 -22.47
C MET A 1 -9.94 -6.14 -21.67
N THR A 2 -10.53 -6.76 -20.66
CA THR A 2 -11.24 -6.02 -19.61
C THR A 2 -10.19 -5.25 -18.84
N ASP A 3 -10.43 -3.97 -18.56
CA ASP A 3 -9.56 -3.19 -17.69
C ASP A 3 -9.63 -3.78 -16.27
N GLY A 4 -8.54 -3.69 -15.50
CA GLY A 4 -8.48 -4.18 -14.13
C GLY A 4 -9.44 -3.44 -13.20
N ASP A 5 -9.83 -4.11 -12.11
CA ASP A 5 -10.75 -3.58 -11.11
C ASP A 5 -10.01 -2.68 -10.11
N VAL A 6 -10.60 -1.53 -9.80
CA VAL A 6 -10.02 -0.55 -8.87
C VAL A 6 -10.81 -0.53 -7.58
N TYR A 7 -10.20 -0.96 -6.48
CA TYR A 7 -10.80 -0.93 -5.14
C TYR A 7 -10.16 0.15 -4.26
N ALA A 8 -10.95 1.04 -3.68
CA ALA A 8 -10.46 1.99 -2.68
C ALA A 8 -10.80 1.54 -1.26
N VAL A 9 -9.84 1.69 -0.34
CA VAL A 9 -10.03 1.44 1.09
C VAL A 9 -10.23 2.77 1.81
N ALA A 10 -11.41 2.95 2.43
CA ALA A 10 -11.84 4.24 2.95
C ALA A 10 -12.32 4.17 4.41
N SER A 11 -12.18 5.26 5.16
CA SER A 11 -12.69 5.35 6.52
C SER A 11 -12.89 6.80 6.96
N GLY A 12 -13.78 7.03 7.92
CA GLY A 12 -13.97 8.36 8.48
C GLY A 12 -12.97 8.76 9.58
N LYS A 13 -12.04 7.88 9.97
CA LYS A 13 -11.08 8.16 11.05
C LYS A 13 -9.74 7.44 10.83
N GLY A 14 -8.64 8.07 11.23
CA GLY A 14 -7.33 7.41 11.34
C GLY A 14 -7.32 6.28 12.38
N GLY A 15 -6.46 5.28 12.16
CA GLY A 15 -6.22 4.19 13.12
C GLY A 15 -7.26 3.07 13.16
N VAL A 16 -8.16 2.98 12.18
CA VAL A 16 -9.11 1.86 12.03
C VAL A 16 -8.56 0.66 11.24
N GLY A 17 -7.32 0.76 10.73
CA GLY A 17 -6.67 -0.31 9.98
C GLY A 17 -6.86 -0.27 8.45
N LYS A 18 -6.98 0.93 7.84
CA LYS A 18 -7.07 1.09 6.37
C LYS A 18 -5.86 0.53 5.63
N THR A 19 -4.66 1.06 5.89
CA THR A 19 -3.41 0.60 5.27
C THR A 19 -3.19 -0.89 5.50
N THR A 20 -3.41 -1.37 6.73
CA THR A 20 -3.38 -2.81 7.04
C THR A 20 -4.37 -3.60 6.19
N THR A 21 -5.58 -3.09 5.97
CA THR A 21 -6.59 -3.71 5.11
C THR A 21 -6.15 -3.70 3.65
N ALA A 22 -5.66 -2.57 3.12
CA ALA A 22 -5.20 -2.45 1.74
C ALA A 22 -4.08 -3.44 1.43
N ILE A 23 -3.07 -3.53 2.31
CA ILE A 23 -1.97 -4.49 2.21
C ILE A 23 -2.47 -5.94 2.18
N ASN A 24 -3.35 -6.30 3.12
CA ASN A 24 -3.80 -7.70 3.25
C ASN A 24 -4.82 -8.11 2.19
N LEU A 25 -5.65 -7.19 1.72
CA LEU A 25 -6.48 -7.42 0.54
C LEU A 25 -5.60 -7.60 -0.70
N GLY A 26 -4.57 -6.76 -0.88
CA GLY A 26 -3.61 -6.89 -1.97
C GLY A 26 -2.96 -8.28 -2.01
N ALA A 27 -2.41 -8.72 -0.87
CA ALA A 27 -1.86 -10.08 -0.71
C ALA A 27 -2.90 -11.18 -1.01
N ALA A 28 -4.12 -11.05 -0.50
CA ALA A 28 -5.17 -12.04 -0.71
C ALA A 28 -5.66 -12.10 -2.18
N PHE A 29 -5.66 -10.97 -2.90
CA PHE A 29 -5.94 -10.95 -4.34
C PHE A 29 -4.84 -11.66 -5.14
N VAL A 30 -3.57 -11.52 -4.75
CA VAL A 30 -2.46 -12.29 -5.33
C VAL A 30 -2.65 -13.79 -5.08
N GLU A 31 -3.07 -14.19 -3.88
CA GLU A 31 -3.41 -15.60 -3.60
C GLU A 31 -4.60 -16.10 -4.44
N ALA A 32 -5.48 -15.21 -4.90
CA ALA A 32 -6.56 -15.51 -5.83
C ALA A 32 -6.10 -15.50 -7.31
N GLY A 33 -4.80 -15.36 -7.56
CA GLY A 33 -4.20 -15.42 -8.89
C GLY A 33 -4.24 -14.10 -9.69
N GLN A 34 -4.54 -12.98 -9.04
CA GLN A 34 -4.57 -11.66 -9.67
C GLN A 34 -3.18 -11.03 -9.68
N SER A 35 -2.86 -10.28 -10.73
CA SER A 35 -1.77 -9.29 -10.69
C SER A 35 -2.25 -8.02 -9.97
N VAL A 36 -1.50 -7.57 -8.98
CA VAL A 36 -1.97 -6.54 -8.03
C VAL A 36 -0.94 -5.42 -7.87
N VAL A 37 -1.44 -4.18 -7.83
CA VAL A 37 -0.69 -3.02 -7.35
C VAL A 37 -1.44 -2.32 -6.21
N VAL A 38 -0.73 -1.99 -5.13
CA VAL A 38 -1.26 -1.16 -4.02
C VAL A 38 -0.67 0.25 -4.10
N VAL A 39 -1.54 1.25 -4.18
CA VAL A 39 -1.16 2.66 -4.38
C VAL A 39 -1.46 3.45 -3.10
N ASP A 40 -0.44 4.06 -2.51
CA ASP A 40 -0.60 4.99 -1.39
C ASP A 40 -1.12 6.34 -1.91
N VAL A 41 -2.42 6.55 -1.80
CA VAL A 41 -3.10 7.79 -2.23
C VAL A 41 -3.40 8.72 -1.04
N ASP A 42 -2.87 8.43 0.16
CA ASP A 42 -2.84 9.38 1.28
C ASP A 42 -1.71 10.40 1.06
N LEU A 43 -1.95 11.35 0.14
CA LEU A 43 -0.95 12.35 -0.25
C LEU A 43 -0.46 13.21 0.92
N GLY A 44 -1.26 13.34 1.99
CA GLY A 44 -0.93 14.15 3.16
C GLY A 44 -0.14 13.40 4.24
N MET A 45 -0.36 12.09 4.37
CA MET A 45 0.28 11.25 5.38
C MET A 45 0.56 9.85 4.81
N ALA A 46 1.55 9.73 3.92
CA ALA A 46 1.94 8.45 3.35
C ALA A 46 2.42 7.47 4.44
N ASN A 47 1.71 6.36 4.61
CA ASN A 47 1.97 5.36 5.67
C ASN A 47 2.27 3.97 5.10
N LEU A 48 2.03 3.70 3.81
CA LEU A 48 2.12 2.35 3.24
C LEU A 48 3.52 1.77 3.40
N ALA A 49 4.54 2.58 3.13
CA ALA A 49 5.95 2.20 3.24
C ALA A 49 6.41 1.92 4.68
N ASP A 50 5.67 2.36 5.72
CA ASP A 50 6.01 2.03 7.11
C ASP A 50 5.56 0.62 7.53
N LEU A 51 4.62 0.03 6.77
CA LEU A 51 4.05 -1.29 7.06
C LEU A 51 4.62 -2.39 6.16
N LEU A 52 5.48 -2.03 5.20
CA LEU A 52 6.12 -2.93 4.25
C LEU A 52 7.63 -2.73 4.26
N ASP A 53 8.42 -3.80 4.15
CA ASP A 53 9.88 -3.74 4.05
C ASP A 53 10.34 -3.43 2.62
N VAL A 54 9.89 -2.28 2.10
CA VAL A 54 10.19 -1.83 0.73
C VAL A 54 11.20 -0.69 0.71
N PRO A 55 12.14 -0.68 -0.25
CA PRO A 55 13.05 0.45 -0.41
C PRO A 55 12.28 1.73 -0.72
N SER A 56 12.41 2.75 0.14
CA SER A 56 11.77 4.06 -0.07
C SER A 56 12.66 5.03 -0.86
N SER A 57 13.60 4.52 -1.67
CA SER A 57 14.55 5.34 -2.43
C SER A 57 14.19 5.30 -3.91
N GLY A 58 13.36 6.26 -4.35
CA GLY A 58 12.94 6.38 -5.74
C GLY A 58 11.90 7.48 -5.92
N PRO A 59 11.48 7.75 -7.16
CA PRO A 59 10.32 8.59 -7.43
C PRO A 59 9.06 8.01 -6.78
N THR A 60 8.17 8.90 -6.37
CA THR A 60 6.92 8.60 -5.65
C THR A 60 5.72 9.03 -6.48
N LEU A 61 4.51 8.68 -6.02
CA LEU A 61 3.28 9.17 -6.62
C LEU A 61 3.25 10.70 -6.70
N HIS A 62 3.81 11.40 -5.71
CA HIS A 62 3.86 12.86 -5.72
C HIS A 62 4.69 13.42 -6.88
N ASP A 63 5.80 12.77 -7.22
CA ASP A 63 6.64 13.19 -8.35
C ASP A 63 5.90 13.02 -9.69
N VAL A 64 5.08 11.96 -9.81
CA VAL A 64 4.21 11.75 -10.98
C VAL A 64 3.12 12.83 -11.05
N LEU A 65 2.46 13.11 -9.92
CA LEU A 65 1.43 14.15 -9.84
C LEU A 65 1.98 15.57 -9.98
N ALA A 66 3.28 15.77 -9.81
CA ALA A 66 4.00 17.01 -10.11
C ALA A 66 4.48 17.08 -11.58
N GLY A 67 4.38 15.98 -12.34
CA GLY A 67 4.87 15.88 -13.72
C GLY A 67 6.39 15.71 -13.84
N GLU A 68 7.04 15.23 -12.78
CA GLU A 68 8.48 15.06 -12.66
C GLU A 68 8.94 13.62 -12.90
N ALA A 69 8.01 12.66 -12.86
CA ALA A 69 8.27 11.24 -13.11
C ALA A 69 7.11 10.57 -13.89
N GLU A 70 7.43 9.49 -14.60
CA GLU A 70 6.44 8.57 -15.16
C GLU A 70 6.02 7.54 -14.10
N ILE A 71 4.79 7.04 -14.17
CA ILE A 71 4.25 6.12 -13.15
C ILE A 71 5.07 4.84 -13.03
N GLU A 72 5.58 4.30 -14.14
CA GLU A 72 6.38 3.07 -14.18
C GLU A 72 7.68 3.19 -13.37
N ALA A 73 8.21 4.41 -13.21
CA ALA A 73 9.43 4.65 -12.44
C ALA A 73 9.20 4.62 -10.91
N THR A 74 7.94 4.62 -10.48
CA THR A 74 7.56 4.60 -9.06
C THR A 74 7.21 3.19 -8.55
N ILE A 75 6.96 2.26 -9.48
CA ILE A 75 6.51 0.90 -9.15
C ILE A 75 7.65 0.14 -8.49
N THR A 76 7.39 -0.35 -7.29
CA THR A 76 8.34 -1.12 -6.48
C THR A 76 7.76 -2.47 -6.14
N ASP A 77 8.52 -3.54 -6.36
CA ASP A 77 8.14 -4.90 -5.96
C ASP A 77 8.21 -5.03 -4.43
N ALA A 78 7.07 -5.35 -3.79
CA ALA A 78 6.96 -5.58 -2.35
C ALA A 78 6.97 -7.07 -1.97
N GLY A 79 7.35 -7.94 -2.90
CA GLY A 79 7.46 -9.39 -2.75
C GLY A 79 6.23 -10.16 -3.23
N GLU A 80 5.04 -9.77 -2.80
CA GLU A 80 3.79 -10.41 -3.23
C GLU A 80 3.04 -9.63 -4.31
N PHE A 81 3.04 -8.31 -4.20
CA PHE A 81 2.39 -7.37 -5.11
C PHE A 81 3.30 -6.17 -5.34
N ASP A 82 3.01 -5.42 -6.39
CA ASP A 82 3.70 -4.17 -6.66
C ASP A 82 3.10 -3.02 -5.83
N VAL A 83 3.91 -2.02 -5.51
CA VAL A 83 3.46 -0.84 -4.77
C VAL A 83 3.87 0.45 -5.46
N VAL A 84 3.02 1.46 -5.31
CA VAL A 84 3.31 2.85 -5.64
C VAL A 84 3.23 3.67 -4.35
N LEU A 85 4.38 4.18 -3.91
CA LEU A 85 4.51 4.84 -2.62
C LEU A 85 4.27 6.35 -2.72
N GLY A 86 3.69 6.93 -1.66
CA GLY A 86 3.61 8.38 -1.47
C GLY A 86 4.89 8.96 -0.85
N SER A 87 5.18 10.22 -1.16
CA SER A 87 6.22 11.00 -0.51
C SER A 87 5.83 11.40 0.91
N ARG A 88 6.84 11.46 1.79
CA ARG A 88 6.73 12.01 3.15
C ARG A 88 7.12 13.48 3.23
N ASP A 89 7.58 14.07 2.13
CA ASP A 89 8.00 15.46 2.08
C ASP A 89 6.80 16.40 1.90
N LEU A 90 6.64 17.33 2.85
CA LEU A 90 5.60 18.36 2.79
C LEU A 90 5.73 19.24 1.53
N ALA A 91 6.94 19.46 1.03
CA ALA A 91 7.16 20.20 -0.21
C ALA A 91 6.60 19.45 -1.43
N ALA A 92 6.71 18.12 -1.45
CA ALA A 92 6.14 17.29 -2.50
C ALA A 92 4.60 17.30 -2.44
N PHE A 93 4.01 17.25 -1.23
CA PHE A 93 2.56 17.41 -1.05
C PHE A 93 2.03 18.72 -1.64
N GLY A 94 2.75 19.84 -1.46
CA GLY A 94 2.33 21.13 -2.01
C GLY A 94 2.42 21.24 -3.54
N GLN A 95 3.13 20.33 -4.21
CA GLN A 95 3.36 20.33 -5.65
C GLN A 95 2.50 19.31 -6.41
N ALA A 96 2.10 18.22 -5.73
CA ALA A 96 1.23 17.20 -6.31
C ALA A 96 -0.16 17.76 -6.64
N ASP A 97 -0.63 17.56 -7.88
CA ASP A 97 -2.01 17.84 -8.27
C ASP A 97 -2.86 16.55 -8.27
N PRO A 98 -3.79 16.38 -7.32
CA PRO A 98 -4.67 15.22 -7.28
C PRO A 98 -5.48 14.99 -8.56
N ALA A 99 -5.69 16.02 -9.39
CA ALA A 99 -6.40 15.87 -10.67
C ALA A 99 -5.66 14.94 -11.65
N GLY A 100 -4.34 14.75 -11.48
CA GLY A 100 -3.53 13.81 -12.28
C GLY A 100 -3.80 12.34 -11.95
N LEU A 101 -4.43 12.03 -10.81
CA LEU A 101 -4.62 10.65 -10.34
C LEU A 101 -5.46 9.79 -11.30
N GLY A 102 -6.39 10.40 -12.03
CA GLY A 102 -7.16 9.68 -13.05
C GLY A 102 -6.27 9.06 -14.13
N ALA A 103 -5.30 9.80 -14.65
CA ALA A 103 -4.37 9.27 -15.66
C ALA A 103 -3.46 8.16 -15.09
N VAL A 104 -3.06 8.30 -13.81
CA VAL A 104 -2.28 7.27 -13.11
C VAL A 104 -3.06 5.96 -12.99
N ILE A 105 -4.30 6.02 -12.50
CA ILE A 105 -5.15 4.83 -12.31
C ILE A 105 -5.48 4.17 -13.65
N GLU A 106 -5.77 4.97 -14.69
CA GLU A 106 -5.98 4.44 -16.05
C GLU A 106 -4.77 3.68 -16.58
N THR A 107 -3.55 4.18 -16.35
CA THR A 107 -2.34 3.44 -16.73
C THR A 107 -2.22 2.14 -15.93
N LEU A 108 -2.41 2.18 -14.61
CA LEU A 108 -2.25 1.00 -13.75
C LEU A 108 -3.29 -0.10 -14.06
N ARG A 109 -4.56 0.26 -14.27
CA ARG A 109 -5.61 -0.74 -14.57
C ARG A 109 -5.44 -1.43 -15.93
N THR A 110 -4.57 -0.91 -16.80
CA THR A 110 -4.19 -1.61 -18.05
C THR A 110 -3.06 -2.62 -17.86
N GLN A 111 -2.37 -2.58 -16.72
CA GLN A 111 -1.19 -3.40 -16.41
C GLN A 111 -1.47 -4.45 -15.35
N TYR A 112 -2.43 -4.19 -14.44
CA TYR A 112 -2.78 -5.06 -13.33
C TYR A 112 -4.25 -5.47 -13.40
N ASP A 113 -4.56 -6.68 -12.95
CA ASP A 113 -5.93 -7.17 -12.82
C ASP A 113 -6.67 -6.45 -11.68
N VAL A 114 -5.94 -6.07 -10.60
CA VAL A 114 -6.48 -5.32 -9.46
C VAL A 114 -5.58 -4.16 -9.05
N VAL A 115 -6.17 -2.99 -8.86
CA VAL A 115 -5.53 -1.79 -8.30
C VAL A 115 -6.18 -1.46 -6.95
N VAL A 116 -5.41 -1.51 -5.86
CA VAL A 116 -5.90 -1.15 -4.52
C VAL A 116 -5.42 0.24 -4.14
N LEU A 117 -6.35 1.15 -3.84
CA LEU A 117 -6.05 2.51 -3.40
C LEU A 117 -6.10 2.59 -1.86
N ASP A 118 -4.95 2.75 -1.21
CA ASP A 118 -4.87 3.03 0.23
C ASP A 118 -5.05 4.54 0.47
N GLY A 119 -6.28 4.92 0.81
CA GLY A 119 -6.66 6.31 1.00
C GLY A 119 -6.46 6.82 2.42
N GLY A 120 -6.29 8.14 2.52
CA GLY A 120 -6.24 8.82 3.80
C GLY A 120 -7.55 8.76 4.59
N GLY A 121 -7.46 9.07 5.89
CA GLY A 121 -8.65 9.23 6.73
C GLY A 121 -9.24 10.62 6.60
N GLY A 122 -10.57 10.74 6.52
CA GLY A 122 -11.24 12.04 6.55
C GLY A 122 -12.17 12.28 5.37
N LEU A 123 -12.38 13.56 5.03
CA LEU A 123 -13.34 14.03 4.02
C LEU A 123 -12.76 15.18 3.17
N SER A 124 -11.43 15.28 3.07
CA SER A 124 -10.75 16.33 2.31
C SER A 124 -10.69 15.97 0.80
N HIS A 125 -10.33 16.95 -0.04
CA HIS A 125 -10.40 16.81 -1.50
C HIS A 125 -9.48 15.69 -2.04
N ASP A 126 -8.28 15.59 -1.49
CA ASP A 126 -7.30 14.53 -1.68
C ASP A 126 -7.85 13.13 -1.35
N VAL A 127 -8.83 13.02 -0.45
CA VAL A 127 -9.56 11.76 -0.20
C VAL A 127 -10.69 11.55 -1.21
N THR A 128 -11.34 12.61 -1.68
CA THR A 128 -12.52 12.48 -2.57
C THR A 128 -12.19 12.01 -3.99
N VAL A 129 -11.04 12.41 -4.54
CA VAL A 129 -10.65 12.06 -5.91
C VAL A 129 -10.43 10.55 -6.08
N PRO A 130 -9.60 9.87 -5.24
CA PRO A 130 -9.45 8.42 -5.33
C PRO A 130 -10.76 7.65 -5.22
N LEU A 131 -11.67 8.08 -4.34
CA LEU A 131 -12.97 7.42 -4.14
C LEU A 131 -13.88 7.48 -5.37
N GLY A 132 -13.80 8.56 -6.15
CA GLY A 132 -14.58 8.71 -7.38
C GLY A 132 -13.95 8.03 -8.60
N LEU A 133 -12.70 7.54 -8.48
CA LEU A 133 -11.98 6.83 -9.53
C LEU A 133 -12.02 5.30 -9.33
N ALA A 134 -12.42 4.83 -8.14
CA ALA A 134 -12.55 3.41 -7.84
C ALA A 134 -13.85 2.84 -8.43
N ASP A 135 -13.78 1.59 -8.90
CA ASP A 135 -14.95 0.81 -9.31
C ASP A 135 -15.75 0.37 -8.07
N GLY A 136 -15.07 0.10 -6.94
CA GLY A 136 -15.71 -0.25 -5.67
C GLY A 136 -14.96 0.28 -4.44
N VAL A 137 -15.71 0.68 -3.41
CA VAL A 137 -15.15 1.19 -2.15
C VAL A 137 -15.43 0.25 -0.98
N VAL A 138 -14.36 -0.17 -0.31
CA VAL A 138 -14.38 -0.92 0.95
C VAL A 138 -14.30 0.06 2.11
N LEU A 139 -15.41 0.22 2.84
CA LEU A 139 -15.45 1.02 4.06
C LEU A 139 -14.83 0.24 5.23
N VAL A 140 -13.94 0.86 6.00
CA VAL A 140 -13.30 0.25 7.16
C VAL A 140 -13.73 0.98 8.43
N SER A 141 -14.18 0.21 9.43
CA SER A 141 -14.59 0.74 10.72
C SER A 141 -14.27 -0.23 11.86
N THR A 142 -14.04 0.29 13.06
CA THR A 142 -14.00 -0.53 14.28
C THR A 142 -15.36 -0.51 14.98
N PRO A 143 -15.65 -1.43 15.92
CA PRO A 143 -16.93 -1.49 16.64
C PRO A 143 -17.09 -0.41 17.72
N THR A 144 -16.49 0.76 17.51
CA THR A 144 -16.56 1.91 18.42
C THR A 144 -17.51 2.97 17.88
N GLU A 145 -18.26 3.61 18.78
CA GLU A 145 -19.26 4.64 18.43
C GLU A 145 -18.68 5.76 17.55
N ALA A 146 -17.45 6.19 17.87
CA ALA A 146 -16.76 7.24 17.13
C ALA A 146 -16.34 6.80 15.73
N ALA A 147 -15.92 5.54 15.54
CA ALA A 147 -15.57 5.03 14.21
C ALA A 147 -16.83 4.88 13.35
N ILE A 148 -17.90 4.29 13.90
CA ILE A 148 -19.20 4.11 13.24
C ILE A 148 -19.75 5.46 12.75
N THR A 149 -19.80 6.46 13.65
CA THR A 149 -20.31 7.80 13.31
C THR A 149 -19.54 8.46 12.18
N ASN A 150 -18.22 8.28 12.12
CA ASN A 150 -17.43 8.85 11.04
C ASN A 150 -17.52 8.02 9.75
N ALA A 151 -17.62 6.70 9.84
CA ALA A 151 -17.85 5.83 8.69
C ALA A 151 -19.17 6.14 7.98
N VAL A 152 -20.24 6.51 8.71
CA VAL A 152 -21.50 7.02 8.11
C VAL A 152 -21.24 8.24 7.22
N LYS A 153 -20.41 9.19 7.66
CA LYS A 153 -20.10 10.39 6.87
C LYS A 153 -19.28 10.05 5.62
N THR A 154 -18.33 9.13 5.73
CA THR A 154 -17.56 8.65 4.59
C THR A 154 -18.46 7.88 3.62
N ARG A 155 -19.38 7.05 4.12
CA ARG A 155 -20.40 6.37 3.32
C ARG A 155 -21.25 7.37 2.53
N ASP A 156 -21.75 8.42 3.19
CA ASP A 156 -22.54 9.48 2.53
C ASP A 156 -21.76 10.27 1.48
N LEU A 157 -20.43 10.34 1.62
CA LEU A 157 -19.55 10.92 0.63
C LEU A 157 -19.37 9.97 -0.57
N VAL A 158 -19.07 8.70 -0.32
CA VAL A 158 -18.89 7.69 -1.38
C VAL A 158 -20.17 7.54 -2.20
N ASP A 159 -21.34 7.54 -1.57
CA ASP A 159 -22.66 7.54 -2.22
C ASP A 159 -22.86 8.60 -3.32
N ARG A 160 -22.08 9.68 -3.26
CA ARG A 160 -22.13 10.79 -4.22
C ARG A 160 -21.07 10.69 -5.31
N LEU A 161 -20.05 9.85 -5.12
CA LEU A 161 -18.83 9.83 -5.91
C LEU A 161 -18.61 8.49 -6.62
N GLY A 162 -18.99 7.37 -6.00
CA GLY A 162 -18.70 6.03 -6.49
C GLY A 162 -19.61 4.95 -5.88
N GLU A 163 -19.18 3.71 -5.95
CA GLU A 163 -19.94 2.53 -5.51
C GLU A 163 -19.38 1.97 -4.20
N ILE A 164 -20.27 1.53 -3.30
CA ILE A 164 -19.89 0.94 -2.02
C ILE A 164 -20.06 -0.57 -2.13
N GLU A 165 -18.96 -1.30 -2.00
CA GLU A 165 -18.96 -2.76 -1.89
C GLU A 165 -19.53 -3.19 -0.53
N GLY A 166 -19.11 -2.47 0.52
CA GLY A 166 -19.64 -2.66 1.85
C GLY A 166 -18.67 -2.22 2.93
N VAL A 167 -18.87 -2.74 4.14
CA VAL A 167 -18.04 -2.45 5.30
C VAL A 167 -17.29 -3.68 5.77
N LEU A 168 -16.00 -3.51 6.00
CA LEU A 168 -15.14 -4.42 6.74
C LEU A 168 -15.00 -3.92 8.18
N VAL A 169 -15.44 -4.72 9.14
CA VAL A 169 -15.37 -4.37 10.56
C VAL A 169 -14.10 -4.94 11.18
N THR A 170 -13.11 -4.10 11.46
CA THR A 170 -11.81 -4.51 11.98
C THR A 170 -11.75 -4.48 13.50
N ARG A 171 -10.79 -5.18 14.09
CA ARG A 171 -10.54 -5.19 15.55
C ARG A 171 -11.73 -5.67 16.37
N THR A 172 -12.50 -6.61 15.83
CA THR A 172 -13.62 -7.23 16.55
C THR A 172 -13.11 -8.08 17.72
N GLY A 173 -13.91 -8.16 18.80
CA GLY A 173 -13.44 -8.77 20.06
C GLY A 173 -12.42 -7.93 20.85
N GLY A 174 -11.96 -6.80 20.29
CA GLY A 174 -11.13 -5.81 20.96
C GLY A 174 -11.95 -4.75 21.70
N ALA A 175 -11.60 -3.48 21.51
CA ALA A 175 -12.32 -2.36 22.12
C ALA A 175 -13.58 -2.02 21.32
N GLY A 176 -14.74 -2.52 21.76
CA GLY A 176 -16.04 -2.23 21.18
C GLY A 176 -17.06 -3.31 21.52
N GLU A 177 -18.31 -2.92 21.76
CA GLU A 177 -19.36 -3.84 22.23
C GLU A 177 -20.37 -4.20 21.12
N GLN A 178 -20.26 -3.57 19.96
CA GLN A 178 -21.19 -3.78 18.85
C GLN A 178 -20.77 -5.00 18.02
N THR A 179 -21.74 -5.80 17.57
CA THR A 179 -21.46 -6.88 16.62
C THR A 179 -21.19 -6.29 15.22
N PRO A 180 -20.47 -7.01 14.34
CA PRO A 180 -20.20 -6.55 12.98
C PRO A 180 -21.47 -6.20 12.19
N GLU A 181 -22.54 -6.98 12.36
CA GLU A 181 -23.84 -6.77 11.71
C GLU A 181 -24.48 -5.47 12.19
N ALA A 182 -24.45 -5.21 13.51
CA ALA A 182 -24.96 -3.97 14.07
C ALA A 182 -24.14 -2.75 13.60
N VAL A 183 -22.82 -2.90 13.43
CA VAL A 183 -21.96 -1.86 12.86
C VAL A 183 -22.37 -1.56 11.42
N ALA A 184 -22.53 -2.60 10.58
CA ALA A 184 -22.92 -2.46 9.19
C ALA A 184 -24.31 -1.86 9.01
N GLU A 185 -25.29 -2.31 9.79
CA GLU A 185 -26.65 -1.75 9.81
C GLU A 185 -26.62 -0.25 10.12
N ARG A 186 -25.84 0.15 11.13
CA ARG A 186 -25.73 1.56 11.53
C ARG A 186 -25.01 2.43 10.50
N ILE A 187 -24.04 1.87 9.79
CA ILE A 187 -23.35 2.55 8.68
C ILE A 187 -24.26 2.65 7.45
N GLY A 188 -25.19 1.70 7.29
CA GLY A 188 -26.08 1.64 6.13
C GLY A 188 -25.38 1.10 4.89
N ALA A 189 -24.54 0.08 5.05
CA ALA A 189 -23.81 -0.59 3.98
C ALA A 189 -23.81 -2.13 4.20
N PRO A 190 -23.66 -2.94 3.14
CA PRO A 190 -23.49 -4.39 3.27
C PRO A 190 -22.30 -4.74 4.18
N LEU A 191 -22.41 -5.80 4.99
CA LEU A 191 -21.27 -6.33 5.73
C LEU A 191 -20.45 -7.22 4.79
N LEU A 192 -19.20 -6.83 4.51
CA LEU A 192 -18.27 -7.65 3.73
C LEU A 192 -17.64 -8.75 4.60
N GLY A 193 -17.36 -8.42 5.86
CA GLY A 193 -16.75 -9.35 6.80
C GLY A 193 -16.29 -8.65 8.06
N SER A 194 -15.61 -9.42 8.91
CA SER A 194 -15.05 -8.90 10.15
C SER A 194 -13.66 -9.46 10.43
N VAL A 195 -12.72 -8.58 10.76
CA VAL A 195 -11.36 -8.96 11.15
C VAL A 195 -11.27 -8.86 12.67
N PRO A 196 -10.91 -9.94 13.39
CA PRO A 196 -10.71 -9.89 14.84
C PRO A 196 -9.47 -9.07 15.21
N GLU A 197 -9.45 -8.58 16.45
CA GLU A 197 -8.21 -8.10 17.06
C GLU A 197 -7.23 -9.28 17.16
N ASP A 198 -6.08 -9.15 16.53
CA ASP A 198 -5.11 -10.23 16.40
C ASP A 198 -3.69 -9.71 16.64
N GLY A 199 -2.96 -10.36 17.55
CA GLY A 199 -1.57 -10.02 17.83
C GLY A 199 -0.64 -10.26 16.63
N ALA A 200 -1.03 -11.15 15.71
CA ALA A 200 -0.28 -11.42 14.49
C ALA A 200 -0.20 -10.19 13.57
N VAL A 201 -1.17 -9.27 13.61
CA VAL A 201 -1.12 -8.01 12.85
C VAL A 201 0.08 -7.16 13.27
N GLN A 202 0.34 -7.04 14.57
CA GLN A 202 1.50 -6.28 15.05
C GLN A 202 2.82 -6.96 14.70
N MET A 203 2.82 -8.29 14.60
CA MET A 203 3.98 -9.03 14.13
C MET A 203 4.23 -8.76 12.64
N SER A 204 3.19 -8.80 11.82
CA SER A 204 3.30 -8.54 10.39
C SER A 204 3.79 -7.13 10.07
N GLU A 205 3.29 -6.12 10.80
CA GLU A 205 3.76 -4.74 10.69
C GLU A 205 5.25 -4.59 11.05
N ARG A 206 5.76 -5.35 12.01
CA ARG A 206 7.19 -5.29 12.40
C ARG A 206 8.11 -5.96 11.40
N GLU A 207 7.65 -7.03 10.78
CA GLU A 207 8.39 -7.79 9.77
C GLU A 207 8.22 -7.19 8.36
N GLY A 208 7.38 -6.15 8.20
CA GLY A 208 7.15 -5.48 6.93
C GLY A 208 6.59 -6.39 5.84
N THR A 209 5.83 -7.42 6.22
CA THR A 209 5.26 -8.41 5.30
C THR A 209 3.76 -8.56 5.59
N PRO A 210 2.88 -8.79 4.59
CA PRO A 210 1.44 -8.95 4.83
C PRO A 210 1.13 -10.09 5.82
N LEU A 211 0.08 -9.90 6.63
CA LEU A 211 -0.37 -10.92 7.60
C LEU A 211 -0.83 -12.20 6.88
N VAL A 212 -1.53 -12.04 5.76
CA VAL A 212 -2.00 -13.16 4.92
C VAL A 212 -0.85 -14.10 4.54
N THR A 213 0.37 -13.57 4.40
CA THR A 213 1.62 -14.30 4.13
C THR A 213 2.23 -14.92 5.37
N ILE A 214 2.40 -14.11 6.43
CA ILE A 214 3.15 -14.49 7.64
C ILE A 214 2.45 -15.60 8.41
N ASP A 215 1.15 -15.43 8.66
CA ASP A 215 0.36 -16.37 9.43
C ASP A 215 -0.92 -16.71 8.68
N ARG A 216 -0.78 -17.68 7.78
CA ARG A 216 -1.85 -18.08 6.88
C ARG A 216 -3.09 -18.58 7.62
N GLU A 217 -2.90 -19.20 8.78
CA GLU A 217 -3.99 -19.79 9.56
C GLU A 217 -4.60 -18.79 10.56
N SER A 218 -4.02 -17.60 10.73
CA SER A 218 -4.56 -16.60 11.66
C SER A 218 -6.00 -16.23 11.30
N PRO A 219 -6.89 -16.04 12.31
CA PRO A 219 -8.27 -15.62 12.08
C PRO A 219 -8.37 -14.32 11.26
N ALA A 220 -7.45 -13.38 11.47
CA ALA A 220 -7.41 -12.14 10.71
C ALA A 220 -6.98 -12.36 9.24
N ALA A 221 -5.99 -13.23 8.96
CA ALA A 221 -5.65 -13.59 7.58
C ALA A 221 -6.82 -14.27 6.85
N GLN A 222 -7.50 -15.21 7.52
CA GLN A 222 -8.66 -15.89 6.95
C GLN A 222 -9.77 -14.89 6.59
N ALA A 223 -10.06 -13.93 7.48
CA ALA A 223 -11.06 -12.90 7.23
C ALA A 223 -10.72 -12.03 6.01
N TYR A 224 -9.45 -11.62 5.83
CA TYR A 224 -9.07 -10.85 4.64
C TYR A 224 -9.21 -11.67 3.35
N ARG A 225 -8.91 -12.96 3.37
CA ARG A 225 -9.15 -13.85 2.20
C ARG A 225 -10.61 -13.98 1.86
N GLU A 226 -11.46 -14.21 2.86
CA GLU A 226 -12.91 -14.30 2.65
C GLU A 226 -13.46 -13.05 1.97
N VAL A 227 -13.00 -11.87 2.41
CA VAL A 227 -13.38 -10.59 1.79
C VAL A 227 -12.83 -10.47 0.37
N ALA A 228 -11.55 -10.74 0.15
CA ALA A 228 -10.93 -10.61 -1.17
C ALA A 228 -11.58 -11.53 -2.22
N TYR A 229 -11.80 -12.80 -1.88
CA TYR A 229 -12.48 -13.74 -2.77
C TYR A 229 -13.94 -13.35 -3.01
N GLY A 230 -14.62 -12.82 -1.98
CA GLY A 230 -15.97 -12.27 -2.13
C GLY A 230 -16.05 -11.08 -3.09
N LEU A 231 -15.07 -10.17 -3.03
CA LEU A 231 -14.99 -9.02 -3.93
C LEU A 231 -14.74 -9.43 -5.40
N LEU A 232 -13.96 -10.50 -5.61
CA LEU A 232 -13.71 -11.07 -6.95
C LEU A 232 -14.84 -11.97 -7.47
N ASP A 233 -15.90 -12.21 -6.68
CA ASP A 233 -16.91 -13.24 -6.95
C ASP A 233 -16.31 -14.65 -7.18
N GLU A 234 -15.14 -14.94 -6.58
CA GLU A 234 -14.41 -16.20 -6.71
C GLU A 234 -14.69 -17.15 -5.52
N PRO A 235 -14.76 -18.48 -5.73
CA PRO A 235 -14.97 -19.42 -4.64
C PRO A 235 -13.69 -19.60 -3.84
N LEU A 236 -13.82 -19.60 -2.52
CA LEU A 236 -12.74 -19.94 -1.61
C LEU A 236 -12.16 -21.35 -1.90
N PRO A 237 -10.83 -21.51 -2.03
CA PRO A 237 -10.15 -22.79 -2.02
C PRO A 237 -10.63 -23.76 -0.92
N ARG A 238 -10.57 -25.07 -1.17
CA ARG A 238 -11.09 -26.06 -0.22
C ARG A 238 -10.14 -26.35 0.96
N THR A 239 -8.87 -25.98 0.85
CA THR A 239 -7.82 -26.24 1.85
C THR A 239 -6.71 -25.20 1.70
N TRP A 240 -6.34 -24.51 2.80
CA TRP A 240 -5.28 -23.48 2.81
C TRP A 240 -3.96 -23.91 3.48
N GLY A 241 -3.75 -25.21 3.69
CA GLY A 241 -2.60 -25.71 4.45
C GLY A 241 -1.51 -26.46 3.66
N ASP A 242 -1.74 -26.82 2.39
CA ASP A 242 -0.87 -27.80 1.70
C ASP A 242 -0.05 -27.24 0.53
N SER A 243 -0.24 -25.98 0.14
CA SER A 243 0.59 -25.37 -0.91
C SER A 243 1.76 -24.61 -0.28
N SER A 244 2.80 -25.37 0.10
CA SER A 244 4.16 -24.80 0.11
C SER A 244 4.52 -24.42 -1.33
N PRO A 245 5.21 -23.30 -1.59
CA PRO A 245 5.75 -22.98 -2.91
C PRO A 245 7.03 -23.79 -3.14
N ASP A 246 6.91 -25.11 -3.14
CA ASP A 246 7.87 -26.03 -3.73
C ASP A 246 7.15 -27.37 -3.92
N GLN A 247 7.47 -28.10 -5.00
CA GLN A 247 6.87 -29.35 -5.49
C GLN A 247 5.78 -29.19 -6.57
N THR A 248 6.14 -28.56 -7.69
CA THR A 248 5.69 -29.12 -8.98
C THR A 248 6.62 -30.27 -9.35
N VAL A 249 6.15 -31.50 -9.15
CA VAL A 249 6.70 -32.66 -9.87
C VAL A 249 5.55 -33.48 -10.41
N ASP A 250 5.09 -33.09 -11.59
CA ASP A 250 4.40 -34.00 -12.49
C ASP A 250 5.34 -35.16 -12.80
N SER A 251 4.98 -36.33 -12.30
CA SER A 251 5.67 -37.59 -12.52
C SER A 251 5.25 -38.19 -13.86
N GLU A 252 5.66 -37.57 -14.97
CA GLU A 252 5.74 -38.27 -16.25
C GLU A 252 7.13 -38.86 -16.45
N THR A 253 7.19 -40.18 -16.35
CA THR A 253 8.39 -41.00 -16.50
C THR A 253 8.91 -40.91 -17.94
N LYS A 254 10.02 -40.19 -18.16
CA LYS A 254 10.81 -40.29 -19.39
C LYS A 254 12.23 -40.75 -19.05
N GLN A 255 12.59 -41.93 -19.56
CA GLN A 255 13.89 -42.56 -19.35
C GLN A 255 15.06 -41.65 -19.79
N PRO A 256 16.21 -41.66 -19.08
CA PRO A 256 17.33 -40.80 -19.40
C PRO A 256 18.11 -41.32 -20.61
N GLY A 257 18.17 -40.51 -21.66
CA GLY A 257 19.12 -40.63 -22.76
C GLY A 257 20.51 -40.15 -22.33
N LYS A 258 21.52 -40.91 -22.77
CA LYS A 258 22.97 -40.79 -22.55
C LYS A 258 23.54 -39.36 -22.68
N PRO A 259 24.54 -38.94 -21.89
CA PRO A 259 25.16 -37.62 -22.02
C PRO A 259 26.11 -37.56 -23.23
N ALA A 260 26.03 -36.48 -23.99
CA ALA A 260 27.02 -36.12 -25.01
C ALA A 260 28.07 -35.18 -24.40
N GLU A 261 29.33 -35.58 -24.49
CA GLU A 261 30.51 -34.76 -24.18
C GLU A 261 30.66 -33.63 -25.20
N HIS A 262 31.08 -32.44 -24.73
CA HIS A 262 31.90 -31.55 -25.56
C HIS A 262 32.99 -30.84 -24.73
N PRO A 263 34.16 -30.56 -25.35
CA PRO A 263 35.39 -30.23 -24.66
C PRO A 263 35.69 -28.72 -24.60
N GLN A 264 36.55 -28.35 -23.66
CA GLN A 264 37.11 -27.02 -23.47
C GLN A 264 38.14 -26.62 -24.53
N SER A 265 38.14 -25.34 -24.90
CA SER A 265 39.34 -24.53 -25.22
C SER A 265 38.98 -23.08 -24.85
N GLY A 266 39.69 -22.30 -24.04
CA GLY A 266 41.13 -22.18 -23.87
C GLY A 266 41.60 -20.95 -24.63
N ILE A 267 41.92 -19.86 -23.92
CA ILE A 267 43.02 -18.90 -24.19
C ILE A 267 43.17 -18.02 -22.92
N ALA A 268 44.43 -17.87 -22.51
CA ALA A 268 44.92 -17.14 -21.37
C ALA A 268 45.59 -15.81 -21.77
N ALA A 269 45.63 -14.84 -20.87
CA ALA A 269 46.70 -13.84 -20.64
C ALA A 269 46.31 -13.02 -19.39
N THR A 270 46.91 -13.17 -18.19
CA THR A 270 48.17 -12.56 -17.69
C THR A 270 48.14 -11.02 -17.84
N ILE A 271 48.18 -10.19 -16.79
CA ILE A 271 49.37 -9.84 -15.98
C ILE A 271 48.98 -8.92 -14.79
N GLU A 272 49.64 -9.21 -13.66
CA GLU A 272 50.12 -8.40 -12.51
C GLU A 272 49.21 -7.63 -11.52
N SER A 273 49.32 -8.13 -10.29
CA SER A 273 49.26 -7.52 -8.96
C SER A 273 50.31 -6.42 -8.70
N VAL A 274 49.94 -5.43 -7.86
CA VAL A 274 50.86 -4.71 -6.96
C VAL A 274 50.21 -4.53 -5.60
N GLU A 275 50.97 -4.87 -4.56
CA GLU A 275 50.69 -4.82 -3.12
C GLU A 275 50.77 -3.40 -2.51
N GLU A 276 50.09 -3.27 -1.37
CA GLU A 276 50.41 -2.51 -0.14
C GLU A 276 51.08 -1.12 -0.18
N SER A 277 50.49 -0.17 0.57
CA SER A 277 51.24 0.52 1.63
C SER A 277 50.36 1.27 2.64
N ASN A 278 50.68 1.06 3.91
CA ASN A 278 50.35 1.83 5.12
C ASN A 278 50.36 3.37 4.98
N GLY A 279 49.55 4.03 5.82
CA GLY A 279 49.71 5.47 6.11
C GLY A 279 48.84 5.96 7.28
N THR A 280 49.47 6.21 8.41
CA THR A 280 48.94 6.62 9.73
C THR A 280 48.78 8.15 9.87
N ALA A 281 47.94 8.57 10.83
CA ALA A 281 47.91 9.87 11.56
C ALA A 281 47.35 11.10 10.79
N SER A 282 46.79 12.16 11.38
CA SER A 282 46.59 12.67 12.75
C SER A 282 45.56 13.84 12.64
N ASN A 283 44.56 13.96 13.52
CA ASN A 283 44.46 14.89 14.66
C ASN A 283 44.24 16.40 14.36
N GLY A 284 43.27 17.00 15.10
CA GLY A 284 43.03 18.45 15.27
C GLY A 284 42.00 19.05 14.31
N GLY A 285 41.01 19.87 14.69
CA GLY A 285 40.70 20.55 15.95
C GLY A 285 40.05 21.91 15.64
N SER A 286 38.95 22.21 16.33
CA SER A 286 38.52 23.55 16.77
C SER A 286 37.75 24.52 15.83
N THR A 287 36.51 24.78 16.28
CA THR A 287 35.87 26.10 16.57
C THR A 287 35.32 27.04 15.47
N ALA A 288 34.03 27.36 15.71
CA ALA A 288 33.41 28.70 15.82
C ALA A 288 32.79 29.38 14.57
N SER A 289 31.46 29.31 14.53
CA SER A 289 30.47 30.42 14.52
C SER A 289 30.79 31.75 13.82
N GLN A 290 29.95 32.21 12.89
CA GLN A 290 28.84 33.20 13.06
C GLN A 290 28.03 33.31 11.71
N PRO A 291 27.12 34.29 11.42
CA PRO A 291 25.66 34.06 11.31
C PRO A 291 25.04 34.47 9.94
N GLU A 292 23.85 33.96 9.60
CA GLU A 292 23.01 34.47 8.47
C GLU A 292 21.55 34.49 8.96
N THR A 293 20.96 35.61 9.41
CA THR A 293 20.33 36.75 8.71
C THR A 293 19.17 36.44 7.75
N GLU A 294 17.95 36.56 8.29
CA GLU A 294 16.83 37.37 7.79
C GLU A 294 16.19 37.14 6.39
N GLU A 295 16.50 36.08 5.65
CA GLU A 295 15.76 35.78 4.40
C GLU A 295 14.60 34.77 4.53
N ASN A 296 14.42 34.14 5.69
CA ASN A 296 13.44 33.04 5.81
C ASN A 296 12.02 33.45 6.25
N GLU A 297 11.81 34.68 6.72
CA GLU A 297 10.48 35.09 7.24
C GLU A 297 9.50 35.54 6.13
N ALA A 298 10.00 35.88 4.94
CA ALA A 298 9.14 36.30 3.82
C ALA A 298 8.50 35.11 3.10
N ASN A 299 9.16 33.94 3.10
CA ASN A 299 8.67 32.75 2.42
C ASN A 299 7.62 31.99 3.25
N ASP A 300 7.77 32.00 4.58
CA ASP A 300 6.82 31.37 5.51
C ASP A 300 5.44 32.04 5.52
N ARG A 301 5.37 33.36 5.30
CA ARG A 301 4.09 34.09 5.22
C ARG A 301 3.31 33.79 3.94
N SER A 302 4.00 33.43 2.85
CA SER A 302 3.35 33.05 1.58
C SER A 302 2.61 31.72 1.72
N ILE A 303 3.23 30.74 2.40
CA ILE A 303 2.71 29.38 2.61
C ILE A 303 1.49 29.40 3.55
N LEU A 304 1.56 30.15 4.66
CA LEU A 304 0.44 30.27 5.60
C LEU A 304 -0.80 30.96 5.00
N SER A 305 -0.63 31.86 4.02
CA SER A 305 -1.76 32.52 3.36
C SER A 305 -2.55 31.56 2.45
N ARG A 306 -1.90 30.52 1.92
CA ARG A 306 -2.53 29.51 1.07
C ARG A 306 -3.24 28.42 1.86
N LEU A 307 -2.73 28.10 3.06
CA LEU A 307 -3.33 27.11 3.97
C LEU A 307 -4.62 27.57 4.67
N THR A 308 -4.89 28.87 4.72
CA THR A 308 -6.01 29.44 5.50
C THR A 308 -7.21 29.90 4.68
N GLY A 309 -7.22 29.68 3.37
CA GLY A 309 -8.41 29.88 2.54
C GLY A 309 -9.10 31.24 2.77
N GLY A 310 -8.39 32.36 2.60
CA GLY A 310 -9.00 33.68 2.43
C GLY A 310 -10.03 34.10 3.47
N LEU A 311 -9.85 33.76 4.75
CA LEU A 311 -10.65 34.26 5.86
C LEU A 311 -9.82 35.23 6.70
N LEU A 312 -9.57 36.42 6.16
CA LEU A 312 -9.28 37.69 6.84
C LEU A 312 -9.08 38.76 5.76
N GLY A 313 -10.22 39.24 5.24
CA GLY A 313 -10.35 40.37 4.32
C GLY A 313 -11.76 40.91 4.40
#